data_AF-A0A087TWE5-F1
#
_entry.id   AF-A0A087TWE5-F1
#
_cell.length_a   1.000
_cell.length_b   1.000
_cell.length_c   1.000
_cell.angle_alpha   90.00
_cell.angle_beta   90.00
_cell.angle_gamma   90.00
#
_symmetry.space_group_name_H-M   'P 1'
#
loop_
_entity.id
_entity.type
_entity.pdbx_description
1 polymer ?
#
loop_
_entity_poly.entity_id
_entity_poly.type
_entity_poly.pdbx_seq_one_letter_code
_entity_poly.pdbx_strand_id
1 'polypeptide(L)'
;MASKLSQFSAEDMVNHNKCFLTHVFPNSSRIDSSNYNPLEYWSCGCQLVAMNYQTAGHMMDLYQGWFQQNGNCGYTLKPSFLRDQLCLYSGGCAKDPLPGVEPTILYLKIISAQQLPQPKGASAKASSIDPYVVVQVYGMAIDCAEARTRTVSNEGHSPIFDESFEFTVTVPELALLRIAVLDDEFIGDDFIGQYTVPLTCLRTGYRHLRLLSNNGDPLYNTTLFIYITMTTRSEKQRSKRRKAWLNMKCVGIKQADDVFKNAESHLAEAYKMRVDEEQAMLDLCKECGVPDSANIVQCLRVLSLRMASCPAVTSWEITN
;
A
#
# COMPACT_ATOMS: atom_id res chain seq x y z
N MET A 1 -15.91 -17.01 -10.92
CA MET A 1 -17.02 -16.19 -10.38
C MET A 1 -16.49 -14.92 -9.73
N ALA A 2 -15.61 -15.01 -8.73
CA ALA A 2 -15.01 -13.83 -8.05
C ALA A 2 -14.38 -12.82 -9.03
N SER A 3 -13.55 -13.25 -9.99
CA SER A 3 -12.96 -12.37 -11.01
C SER A 3 -14.00 -11.66 -11.90
N LYS A 4 -15.16 -12.28 -12.17
CA LYS A 4 -16.24 -11.60 -12.91
C LYS A 4 -16.91 -10.55 -12.03
N LEU A 5 -17.18 -10.88 -10.77
CA LEU A 5 -17.80 -9.95 -9.83
C LEU A 5 -16.89 -8.76 -9.53
N SER A 6 -15.57 -8.97 -9.41
CA SER A 6 -14.60 -7.88 -9.18
C SER A 6 -14.44 -6.95 -10.39
N GLN A 7 -14.81 -7.40 -11.58
CA GLN A 7 -14.74 -6.60 -12.81
C GLN A 7 -16.07 -5.90 -13.13
N PHE A 8 -17.19 -6.60 -12.95
CA PHE A 8 -18.51 -6.14 -13.40
C PHE A 8 -19.43 -5.65 -12.27
N SER A 9 -19.14 -6.01 -11.02
CA SER A 9 -19.97 -5.72 -9.84
C SER A 9 -19.10 -5.38 -8.62
N ALA A 10 -18.01 -4.65 -8.85
CA ALA A 10 -17.01 -4.36 -7.82
C ALA A 10 -17.61 -3.59 -6.64
N GLU A 11 -18.51 -2.64 -6.91
CA GLU A 11 -19.21 -1.86 -5.88
C GLU A 11 -20.08 -2.74 -4.98
N ASP A 12 -20.85 -3.67 -5.57
CA ASP A 12 -21.67 -4.61 -4.81
C ASP A 12 -20.81 -5.50 -3.92
N MET A 13 -19.66 -5.96 -4.45
CA MET A 13 -18.70 -6.73 -3.67
C MET A 13 -18.11 -5.91 -2.51
N VAL A 14 -17.73 -4.66 -2.75
CA VAL A 14 -17.24 -3.76 -1.70
C VAL A 14 -18.28 -3.63 -0.60
N ASN A 15 -19.52 -3.31 -0.97
CA ASN A 15 -20.60 -3.10 -0.02
C ASN A 15 -20.94 -4.39 0.76
N HIS A 16 -20.94 -5.54 0.09
CA HIS A 16 -21.08 -6.84 0.75
C HIS A 16 -19.95 -7.08 1.76
N ASN A 17 -18.70 -6.83 1.37
CA ASN A 17 -17.52 -7.09 2.19
C ASN A 17 -17.34 -6.11 3.36
N LYS A 18 -18.16 -5.05 3.47
CA LYS A 18 -18.23 -4.21 4.68
C LYS A 18 -18.84 -4.99 5.86
N CYS A 19 -19.77 -5.91 5.58
CA CYS A 19 -20.53 -6.64 6.61
C CYS A 19 -20.27 -8.15 6.63
N PHE A 20 -19.70 -8.71 5.55
CA PHE A 20 -19.51 -10.15 5.39
C PHE A 20 -18.06 -10.51 5.03
N LEU A 21 -17.67 -11.75 5.32
CA LEU A 21 -16.38 -12.31 4.91
C LEU A 21 -16.53 -13.04 3.57
N THR A 22 -15.68 -12.70 2.60
CA THR A 22 -15.59 -13.41 1.32
C THR A 22 -14.29 -14.21 1.25
N HIS A 23 -14.43 -15.49 0.89
CA HIS A 23 -13.31 -16.40 0.59
C HIS A 23 -13.12 -16.57 -0.91
N VAL A 24 -11.95 -16.17 -1.40
CA VAL A 24 -11.49 -16.32 -2.78
C VAL A 24 -10.35 -17.34 -2.78
N PHE A 25 -10.39 -18.29 -3.71
CA PHE A 25 -9.36 -19.32 -3.84
C PHE A 25 -8.99 -19.54 -5.32
N PRO A 26 -7.80 -20.11 -5.60
CA PRO A 26 -7.35 -20.35 -6.97
C PRO A 26 -8.33 -21.24 -7.74
N ASN A 27 -8.48 -20.98 -9.04
CA ASN A 27 -9.29 -21.83 -9.91
C ASN A 27 -8.66 -23.24 -9.98
N SER A 28 -9.48 -24.29 -9.95
CA SER A 28 -9.05 -25.68 -10.11
C SER A 28 -8.30 -25.95 -11.42
N SER A 29 -8.46 -25.08 -12.43
CA SER A 29 -7.68 -25.13 -13.67
C SER A 29 -6.18 -24.84 -13.49
N ARG A 30 -5.77 -24.23 -12.37
CA ARG A 30 -4.36 -23.93 -12.05
C ARG A 30 -3.66 -25.18 -11.49
N ILE A 31 -3.52 -26.18 -12.34
CA ILE A 31 -2.88 -27.47 -12.02
C ILE A 31 -1.40 -27.32 -11.63
N ASP A 32 -0.76 -26.25 -12.09
CA ASP A 32 0.61 -25.85 -11.76
C ASP A 32 0.72 -25.14 -10.40
N SER A 33 -0.38 -25.00 -9.68
CA SER A 33 -0.46 -24.20 -8.44
C SER A 33 -0.06 -22.73 -8.60
N SER A 34 -0.17 -22.16 -9.80
CA SER A 34 0.08 -20.74 -10.03
C SER A 34 -0.83 -19.85 -9.17
N ASN A 35 -0.34 -18.67 -8.82
CA ASN A 35 -1.07 -17.69 -8.02
C ASN A 35 -1.67 -16.59 -8.90
N TYR A 36 -2.80 -16.02 -8.47
CA TYR A 36 -3.45 -14.87 -9.09
C TYR A 36 -3.06 -13.58 -8.36
N ASN A 37 -3.40 -12.40 -8.90
CA ASN A 37 -3.12 -11.13 -8.23
C ASN A 37 -4.05 -10.90 -7.03
N PRO A 38 -3.56 -10.86 -5.77
CA PRO A 38 -4.42 -10.68 -4.62
C PRO A 38 -5.07 -9.28 -4.55
N LEU A 39 -4.43 -8.27 -5.15
CA LEU A 39 -4.93 -6.88 -5.13
C LEU A 39 -6.26 -6.70 -5.86
N GLU A 40 -6.53 -7.51 -6.88
CA GLU A 40 -7.82 -7.51 -7.59
C GLU A 40 -8.99 -7.79 -6.64
N TYR A 41 -8.75 -8.56 -5.58
CA TYR A 41 -9.78 -8.96 -4.61
C TYR A 41 -9.75 -8.09 -3.36
N TRP A 42 -8.56 -7.72 -2.87
CA TRP A 42 -8.43 -6.78 -1.74
C TRP A 42 -9.00 -5.41 -2.06
N SER A 43 -8.85 -4.94 -3.29
CA SER A 43 -9.47 -3.69 -3.74
C SER A 43 -11.00 -3.74 -3.79
N CYS A 44 -11.60 -4.93 -3.77
CA CYS A 44 -13.05 -5.14 -3.61
C CYS A 44 -13.45 -5.48 -2.16
N GLY A 45 -12.50 -5.40 -1.21
CA GLY A 45 -12.73 -5.66 0.20
C GLY A 45 -12.74 -7.14 0.63
N CYS A 46 -12.46 -8.08 -0.29
CA CYS A 46 -12.36 -9.51 0.06
C CYS A 46 -11.25 -9.72 1.08
N GLN A 47 -11.51 -10.47 2.15
CA GLN A 47 -10.59 -10.62 3.27
C GLN A 47 -9.79 -11.92 3.17
N LEU A 48 -10.48 -13.02 2.86
CA LEU A 48 -9.89 -14.35 2.80
C LEU A 48 -9.48 -14.61 1.35
N VAL A 49 -8.32 -14.09 0.95
CA VAL A 49 -7.77 -14.31 -0.40
C VAL A 49 -6.72 -15.42 -0.29
N ALA A 50 -7.10 -16.64 -0.62
CA ALA A 50 -6.26 -17.83 -0.48
C ALA A 50 -5.28 -17.94 -1.66
N MET A 51 -4.02 -18.21 -1.32
CA MET A 51 -2.90 -18.35 -2.25
C MET A 51 -2.26 -19.73 -2.06
N ASN A 52 -1.62 -20.23 -3.11
CA ASN A 52 -0.76 -21.40 -3.05
C ASN A 52 0.61 -20.99 -2.46
N TYR A 53 0.76 -21.13 -1.13
CA TYR A 53 1.98 -20.72 -0.41
C TYR A 53 3.24 -21.48 -0.85
N GLN A 54 3.08 -22.69 -1.38
CA GLN A 54 4.18 -23.49 -1.93
C GLN A 54 4.74 -22.92 -3.24
N THR A 55 4.01 -22.01 -3.90
CA THR A 55 4.39 -21.45 -5.19
C THR A 55 4.97 -20.06 -5.01
N ALA A 56 6.30 -20.00 -5.02
CA ALA A 56 7.09 -18.77 -5.05
C ALA A 56 6.78 -17.90 -6.28
N GLY A 57 7.16 -16.61 -6.20
CA GLY A 57 7.10 -15.68 -7.32
C GLY A 57 6.32 -14.40 -7.00
N HIS A 58 6.15 -13.56 -8.02
CA HIS A 58 5.70 -12.17 -7.86
C HIS A 58 4.38 -12.03 -7.09
N MET A 59 3.39 -12.91 -7.28
CA MET A 59 2.10 -12.78 -6.59
C MET A 59 2.23 -13.13 -5.11
N MET A 60 3.15 -14.05 -4.77
CA MET A 60 3.44 -14.39 -3.39
C MET A 60 4.28 -13.29 -2.72
N ASP A 61 5.16 -12.61 -3.46
CA ASP A 61 5.88 -11.42 -2.97
C ASP A 61 4.91 -10.33 -2.51
N LEU A 62 3.91 -10.00 -3.35
CA LEU A 62 2.86 -9.04 -3.02
C LEU A 62 2.06 -9.48 -1.79
N TYR A 63 1.74 -10.78 -1.74
CA TYR A 63 0.96 -11.34 -0.64
C TYR A 63 1.70 -11.23 0.70
N GLN A 64 2.94 -11.73 0.74
CA GLN A 64 3.78 -11.69 1.93
C GLN A 64 4.09 -10.25 2.33
N GLY A 65 4.45 -9.38 1.37
CA GLY A 65 4.72 -7.97 1.61
C GLY A 65 3.54 -7.25 2.24
N TRP A 66 2.31 -7.50 1.77
CA TRP A 66 1.10 -6.93 2.35
C TRP A 66 0.89 -7.31 3.82
N PHE A 67 1.12 -8.57 4.16
CA PHE A 67 0.96 -9.07 5.52
C PHE A 67 2.17 -8.85 6.43
N GLN A 68 3.21 -8.12 5.97
CA GLN A 68 4.23 -7.59 6.88
C GLN A 68 3.69 -6.45 7.77
N GLN A 69 2.50 -5.95 7.46
CA GLN A 69 1.80 -4.97 8.26
C GLN A 69 1.40 -5.54 9.62
N ASN A 70 1.16 -4.64 10.58
CA ASN A 70 0.57 -4.98 11.87
C ASN A 70 1.34 -6.11 12.60
N GLY A 71 2.67 -6.08 12.54
CA GLY A 71 3.53 -7.04 13.24
C GLY A 71 3.41 -8.48 12.72
N ASN A 72 3.08 -8.66 11.44
CA ASN A 72 2.99 -9.95 10.76
C ASN A 72 1.96 -10.91 11.39
N CYS A 73 0.93 -10.39 12.05
CA CYS A 73 -0.06 -11.23 12.74
C CYS A 73 -1.06 -11.92 11.80
N GLY A 74 -0.98 -11.68 10.49
CA GLY A 74 -1.92 -12.21 9.48
C GLY A 74 -3.22 -11.42 9.33
N TYR A 75 -3.43 -10.37 10.13
CA TYR A 75 -4.60 -9.49 10.06
C TYR A 75 -4.19 -8.04 9.83
N THR A 76 -4.68 -7.46 8.73
CA THR A 76 -4.48 -6.04 8.39
C THR A 76 -5.83 -5.35 8.31
N LEU A 77 -5.96 -4.21 8.97
CA LEU A 77 -7.19 -3.42 8.92
C LEU A 77 -7.40 -2.84 7.51
N LYS A 78 -8.59 -3.05 6.93
CA LYS A 78 -8.93 -2.47 5.63
C LYS A 78 -8.95 -0.92 5.68
N PRO A 79 -8.63 -0.25 4.56
CA PRO A 79 -8.86 1.18 4.40
C PRO A 79 -10.29 1.59 4.77
N SER A 80 -10.46 2.82 5.27
CA SER A 80 -11.76 3.33 5.76
C SER A 80 -12.86 3.25 4.70
N PHE A 81 -12.55 3.54 3.44
CA PHE A 81 -13.50 3.46 2.32
C PHE A 81 -13.99 2.04 1.99
N LEU A 82 -13.29 0.99 2.46
CA LEU A 82 -13.72 -0.41 2.37
C LEU A 82 -14.44 -0.91 3.64
N ARG A 83 -14.73 -0.01 4.59
CA ARG A 83 -15.39 -0.30 5.87
C ARG A 83 -16.61 0.58 6.09
N ASP A 84 -16.52 1.86 5.74
CA ASP A 84 -17.56 2.87 5.98
C ASP A 84 -18.77 2.65 5.07
N GLN A 85 -19.96 2.53 5.68
CA GLN A 85 -21.22 2.31 4.95
C GLN A 85 -21.59 3.48 4.05
N LEU A 86 -21.20 4.70 4.41
CA LEU A 86 -21.53 5.92 3.65
C LEU A 86 -20.54 6.22 2.53
N CYS A 87 -19.43 5.47 2.43
CA CYS A 87 -18.43 5.68 1.40
C CYS A 87 -18.83 4.97 0.09
N LEU A 88 -19.05 5.78 -0.96
CA LEU A 88 -19.28 5.34 -2.34
C LEU A 88 -17.94 5.10 -3.03
N TYR A 89 -17.36 3.92 -2.80
CA TYR A 89 -16.18 3.43 -3.49
C TYR A 89 -16.60 2.30 -4.43
N SER A 90 -16.50 2.53 -5.74
CA SER A 90 -17.02 1.58 -6.73
C SER A 90 -16.08 0.41 -7.06
N GLY A 91 -14.88 0.33 -6.45
CA GLY A 91 -13.96 -0.81 -6.62
C GLY A 91 -13.37 -0.98 -8.03
N GLY A 92 -12.28 -1.75 -8.11
CA GLY A 92 -11.82 -2.54 -9.27
C GLY A 92 -11.45 -1.86 -10.60
N CYS A 93 -12.09 -0.76 -11.00
CA CYS A 93 -12.01 -0.22 -12.38
C CYS A 93 -12.26 1.29 -12.49
N ALA A 94 -12.33 2.04 -11.39
CA ALA A 94 -12.48 3.49 -11.47
C ALA A 94 -11.23 4.09 -12.14
N LYS A 95 -11.35 4.44 -13.43
CA LYS A 95 -10.35 5.22 -14.17
C LYS A 95 -10.25 6.65 -13.64
N ASP A 96 -11.26 7.08 -12.91
CA ASP A 96 -11.31 8.39 -12.30
C ASP A 96 -10.80 8.32 -10.86
N PRO A 97 -9.94 9.27 -10.44
CA PRO A 97 -9.51 9.38 -9.06
C PRO A 97 -10.71 9.39 -8.12
N LEU A 98 -10.63 8.64 -7.02
CA LEU A 98 -11.62 8.75 -5.97
C LEU A 98 -11.75 10.23 -5.60
N PRO A 99 -12.96 10.78 -5.66
CA PRO A 99 -13.15 12.16 -5.24
C PRO A 99 -12.54 12.32 -3.84
N GLY A 100 -11.69 13.33 -3.63
CA GLY A 100 -11.21 13.70 -2.29
C GLY A 100 -9.99 12.92 -1.78
N VAL A 101 -9.51 11.92 -2.51
CA VAL A 101 -8.21 11.29 -2.24
C VAL A 101 -7.14 12.08 -2.98
N GLU A 102 -6.21 12.68 -2.22
CA GLU A 102 -5.09 13.43 -2.81
C GLU A 102 -3.96 12.46 -3.18
N PRO A 103 -3.50 12.48 -4.44
CA PRO A 103 -2.40 11.62 -4.84
C PRO A 103 -1.13 11.89 -4.04
N THR A 104 -0.44 10.83 -3.71
CA THR A 104 0.90 10.87 -3.12
C THR A 104 1.94 10.77 -4.23
N ILE A 105 2.90 11.68 -4.23
CA ILE A 105 4.07 11.61 -5.10
C ILE A 105 5.14 10.82 -4.35
N LEU A 106 5.48 9.65 -4.87
CA LEU A 106 6.58 8.81 -4.41
C LEU A 106 7.82 9.11 -5.25
N TYR A 107 8.82 9.72 -4.63
CA TYR A 107 10.15 9.87 -5.19
C TYR A 107 11.07 8.80 -4.62
N LEU A 108 11.73 8.04 -5.49
CA LEU A 108 12.63 6.96 -5.14
C LEU A 108 13.94 7.11 -5.89
N LYS A 109 15.05 7.12 -5.17
CA LYS A 109 16.39 7.03 -5.76
C LYS A 109 17.02 5.69 -5.41
N ILE A 110 17.33 4.90 -6.44
CA ILE A 110 18.08 3.65 -6.34
C ILE A 110 19.56 4.01 -6.43
N ILE A 111 20.29 3.89 -5.32
CA ILE A 111 21.67 4.38 -5.23
C ILE A 111 22.64 3.26 -5.57
N SER A 112 22.64 2.18 -4.79
CA SER A 112 23.57 1.06 -4.98
C SER A 112 23.02 -0.23 -4.37
N ALA A 113 23.59 -1.38 -4.71
CA ALA A 113 23.39 -2.63 -3.96
C ALA A 113 24.68 -3.09 -3.27
N GLN A 114 24.56 -4.05 -2.38
CA GLN A 114 25.68 -4.67 -1.67
C GLN A 114 25.54 -6.19 -1.71
N GLN A 115 26.61 -6.89 -2.06
CA GLN A 115 26.76 -8.35 -2.01
C GLN A 115 25.57 -9.10 -2.65
N LEU A 116 25.29 -8.80 -3.92
CA LEU A 116 24.29 -9.55 -4.67
C LEU A 116 24.79 -10.98 -4.90
N PRO A 117 23.99 -12.00 -4.55
CA PRO A 117 24.37 -13.38 -4.82
C PRO A 117 24.27 -13.67 -6.32
N GLN A 118 25.06 -14.64 -6.77
CA GLN A 118 24.87 -15.20 -8.11
C GLN A 118 23.51 -15.94 -8.17
N PRO A 119 22.73 -15.74 -9.23
CA PRO A 119 21.51 -16.50 -9.46
C PRO A 119 21.72 -18.02 -9.42
N LYS A 120 20.70 -18.75 -8.93
CA LYS A 120 20.76 -20.22 -8.85
C LYS A 120 20.57 -20.82 -10.24
N GLY A 121 21.64 -21.31 -10.84
CA GLY A 121 21.61 -21.93 -12.18
C GLY A 121 22.62 -21.32 -13.14
N ALA A 122 23.18 -20.16 -12.80
CA ALA A 122 24.29 -19.55 -13.51
C ALA A 122 25.46 -20.55 -13.62
N SER A 123 25.97 -20.73 -14.85
CA SER A 123 27.09 -21.64 -15.09
C SER A 123 28.30 -21.16 -14.29
N ALA A 124 29.04 -22.07 -13.65
CA ALA A 124 30.21 -21.77 -12.81
C ALA A 124 31.36 -20.98 -13.51
N LYS A 125 31.19 -20.62 -14.80
CA LYS A 125 32.10 -19.81 -15.61
C LYS A 125 31.70 -18.33 -15.71
N ALA A 126 30.48 -17.94 -15.33
CA ALA A 126 30.09 -16.55 -15.22
C ALA A 126 30.46 -16.06 -13.80
N SER A 127 31.66 -15.49 -13.66
CA SER A 127 32.12 -14.96 -12.35
C SER A 127 31.46 -13.63 -11.98
N SER A 128 30.77 -13.02 -12.92
CA SER A 128 30.22 -11.67 -12.84
C SER A 128 28.76 -11.68 -13.25
N ILE A 129 27.98 -10.86 -12.55
CA ILE A 129 26.57 -10.62 -12.84
C ILE A 129 26.42 -9.20 -13.38
N ASP A 130 25.39 -8.99 -14.18
CA ASP A 130 25.01 -7.73 -14.82
C ASP A 130 23.71 -7.20 -14.17
N PRO A 131 23.73 -6.70 -12.92
CA PRO A 131 22.52 -6.40 -12.20
C PRO A 131 21.81 -5.15 -12.72
N TYR A 132 20.48 -5.18 -12.65
CA TYR A 132 19.61 -4.02 -12.77
C TYR A 132 18.45 -4.10 -11.77
N VAL A 133 17.82 -2.97 -11.47
CA VAL A 133 16.72 -2.88 -10.50
C VAL A 133 15.44 -2.49 -11.20
N VAL A 134 14.39 -3.27 -10.97
CA VAL A 134 13.02 -2.98 -11.38
C VAL A 134 12.25 -2.45 -10.18
N VAL A 135 11.61 -1.30 -10.36
CA VAL A 135 10.74 -0.65 -9.37
C VAL A 135 9.32 -0.70 -9.88
N GLN A 136 8.43 -1.30 -9.10
CA GLN A 136 7.02 -1.50 -9.46
C GLN A 136 6.13 -0.95 -8.35
N VAL A 137 5.18 -0.10 -8.74
CA VAL A 137 4.05 0.26 -7.90
C VAL A 137 2.89 -0.65 -8.31
N TYR A 138 2.39 -1.41 -7.36
CA TYR A 138 1.18 -2.21 -7.50
C TYR A 138 0.07 -1.57 -6.69
N GLY A 139 -1.16 -1.62 -7.16
CA GLY A 139 -2.30 -1.10 -6.42
C GLY A 139 -3.54 -1.09 -7.29
N MET A 140 -4.24 0.04 -7.31
CA MET A 140 -5.29 0.25 -8.30
C MET A 140 -4.71 0.36 -9.71
N ALA A 141 -5.49 0.02 -10.73
CA ALA A 141 -5.01 0.03 -12.12
C ALA A 141 -4.46 1.41 -12.55
N ILE A 142 -4.97 2.51 -11.99
CA ILE A 142 -4.48 3.88 -12.21
C ILE A 142 -3.11 4.15 -11.56
N ASP A 143 -2.76 3.39 -10.52
CA ASP A 143 -1.52 3.55 -9.75
C ASP A 143 -0.43 2.57 -10.20
N CYS A 144 -0.80 1.53 -10.95
CA CYS A 144 0.14 0.55 -11.46
C CYS A 144 1.16 1.20 -12.39
N ALA A 145 2.44 1.13 -12.00
CA ALA A 145 3.55 1.69 -12.76
C ALA A 145 4.81 0.84 -12.58
N GLU A 146 5.67 0.85 -13.60
CA GLU A 146 6.94 0.13 -13.58
C GLU A 146 8.03 1.00 -14.21
N ALA A 147 9.22 0.97 -13.61
CA ALA A 147 10.43 1.54 -14.16
C ALA A 147 11.61 0.62 -13.84
N ARG A 148 12.71 0.75 -14.59
CA ARG A 148 13.94 0.03 -14.31
C ARG A 148 15.16 0.93 -14.42
N THR A 149 16.21 0.61 -13.68
CA THR A 149 17.52 1.23 -13.85
C THR A 149 18.18 0.72 -15.11
N ARG A 150 19.27 1.36 -15.52
CA ARG A 150 20.23 0.73 -16.43
C ARG A 150 20.91 -0.45 -15.75
N THR A 151 21.38 -1.38 -16.59
CA THR A 151 22.22 -2.50 -16.20
C THR A 151 23.63 -2.02 -15.85
N VAL A 152 24.17 -2.51 -14.74
CA VAL A 152 25.57 -2.30 -14.35
C VAL A 152 26.35 -3.54 -14.77
N SER A 153 27.30 -3.39 -15.71
CA SER A 153 28.02 -4.55 -16.23
C SER A 153 29.09 -5.08 -15.27
N ASN A 154 29.10 -6.39 -15.09
CA ASN A 154 30.10 -7.20 -14.40
C ASN A 154 30.40 -6.80 -12.95
N GLU A 155 29.40 -6.30 -12.20
CA GLU A 155 29.59 -5.79 -10.85
C GLU A 155 28.46 -6.23 -9.90
N GLY A 156 28.65 -7.37 -9.25
CA GLY A 156 27.69 -7.90 -8.27
C GLY A 156 27.98 -7.52 -6.81
N HIS A 157 29.19 -7.06 -6.51
CA HIS A 157 29.59 -6.82 -5.11
C HIS A 157 29.05 -5.48 -4.59
N SER A 158 29.13 -4.43 -5.41
CA SER A 158 28.78 -3.06 -5.06
C SER A 158 28.30 -2.24 -6.28
N PRO A 159 27.30 -2.71 -7.05
CA PRO A 159 26.82 -1.95 -8.20
C PRO A 159 26.24 -0.61 -7.77
N ILE A 160 26.57 0.45 -8.50
CA ILE A 160 26.04 1.80 -8.33
C ILE A 160 25.12 2.09 -9.50
N PHE A 161 23.83 2.29 -9.19
CA PHE A 161 22.82 2.64 -10.19
C PHE A 161 22.66 4.16 -10.30
N ASP A 162 22.55 4.84 -9.15
CA ASP A 162 22.35 6.29 -9.00
C ASP A 162 21.20 6.87 -9.84
N GLU A 163 20.09 6.15 -9.96
CA GLU A 163 18.93 6.52 -10.78
C GLU A 163 17.70 6.86 -9.93
N SER A 164 16.89 7.81 -10.40
CA SER A 164 15.73 8.33 -9.66
C SER A 164 14.45 8.16 -10.45
N PHE A 165 13.39 7.80 -9.74
CA PHE A 165 12.05 7.55 -10.28
C PHE A 165 11.02 8.35 -9.48
N GLU A 166 9.98 8.80 -10.17
CA GLU A 166 8.83 9.47 -9.57
C GLU A 166 7.55 8.78 -10.00
N PHE A 167 6.69 8.45 -9.04
CA PHE A 167 5.40 7.82 -9.26
C PHE A 167 4.30 8.64 -8.59
N THR A 168 3.19 8.85 -9.29
CA THR A 168 1.99 9.44 -8.70
C THR A 168 1.03 8.32 -8.31
N VAL A 169 0.74 8.20 -7.02
CA VAL A 169 -0.13 7.16 -6.47
C VAL A 169 -1.39 7.79 -5.91
N THR A 170 -2.52 7.48 -6.54
CA THR A 170 -3.85 7.98 -6.23
C THR A 170 -4.41 7.36 -4.96
N VAL A 171 -4.25 6.04 -4.75
CA VAL A 171 -4.81 5.31 -3.60
C VAL A 171 -3.69 4.60 -2.83
N PRO A 172 -2.86 5.35 -2.06
CA PRO A 172 -1.69 4.78 -1.38
C PRO A 172 -2.05 3.68 -0.36
N GLU A 173 -3.25 3.68 0.21
CA GLU A 173 -3.72 2.69 1.18
C GLU A 173 -3.97 1.30 0.57
N LEU A 174 -4.03 1.20 -0.76
CA LEU A 174 -4.11 -0.06 -1.50
C LEU A 174 -2.86 -0.34 -2.33
N ALA A 175 -1.80 0.47 -2.17
CA ALA A 175 -0.61 0.36 -3.00
C ALA A 175 0.56 -0.36 -2.28
N LEU A 176 1.31 -1.14 -3.03
CA LEU A 176 2.60 -1.72 -2.65
C LEU A 176 3.71 -1.23 -3.57
N LEU A 177 4.89 -1.04 -2.99
CA LEU A 177 6.14 -0.87 -3.72
C LEU A 177 6.86 -2.22 -3.72
N ARG A 178 7.11 -2.77 -4.90
CA ARG A 178 7.96 -3.94 -5.11
C ARG A 178 9.22 -3.48 -5.83
N ILE A 179 10.37 -3.81 -5.26
CA ILE A 179 11.69 -3.56 -5.85
C ILE A 179 12.35 -4.90 -6.06
N ALA A 180 12.68 -5.25 -7.30
CA ALA A 180 13.35 -6.50 -7.64
C ALA A 180 14.70 -6.22 -8.30
N VAL A 181 15.68 -7.04 -7.98
CA VAL A 181 17.00 -7.04 -8.61
C VAL A 181 17.10 -8.29 -9.47
N LEU A 182 17.48 -8.10 -10.73
CA LEU A 182 17.66 -9.15 -11.71
C LEU A 182 19.04 -9.05 -12.34
N ASP A 183 19.51 -10.15 -12.89
CA ASP A 183 20.71 -10.28 -13.72
C ASP A 183 20.30 -10.22 -15.19
N ASP A 184 20.87 -9.28 -15.95
CA ASP A 184 20.56 -9.06 -17.38
C ASP A 184 21.28 -10.12 -18.24
N GLU A 185 20.60 -11.22 -18.53
CA GLU A 185 21.12 -12.30 -19.35
C GLU A 185 20.56 -12.28 -20.78
N PHE A 186 21.32 -12.85 -21.73
CA PHE A 186 20.88 -12.95 -23.13
C PHE A 186 19.59 -13.79 -23.31
N ILE A 187 19.34 -14.76 -22.41
CA ILE A 187 18.18 -15.67 -22.48
C ILE A 187 17.37 -15.59 -21.19
N GLY A 188 16.71 -14.46 -21.01
CA GLY A 188 15.77 -14.26 -19.90
C GLY A 188 16.49 -13.93 -18.60
N ASP A 189 16.00 -12.89 -17.95
CA ASP A 189 16.72 -12.29 -16.83
C ASP A 189 16.57 -13.11 -15.56
N ASP A 190 17.68 -13.31 -14.88
CA ASP A 190 17.76 -14.18 -13.73
C ASP A 190 17.41 -13.42 -12.44
N PHE A 191 16.48 -13.95 -11.66
CA PHE A 191 16.04 -13.30 -10.43
C PHE A 191 17.09 -13.41 -9.32
N ILE A 192 17.52 -12.28 -8.76
CA ILE A 192 18.46 -12.25 -7.63
C ILE A 192 17.71 -12.12 -6.30
N GLY A 193 16.86 -11.10 -6.17
CA GLY A 193 16.14 -10.84 -4.93
C GLY A 193 15.11 -9.72 -5.05
N GLN A 194 14.19 -9.64 -4.08
CA GLN A 194 13.14 -8.63 -4.06
C GLN A 194 12.89 -8.07 -2.66
N TYR A 195 12.29 -6.90 -2.60
CA TYR A 195 11.69 -6.36 -1.40
C TYR A 195 10.33 -5.75 -1.75
N THR A 196 9.28 -6.13 -1.03
CA THR A 196 7.91 -5.66 -1.24
C THR A 196 7.33 -5.10 0.04
N VAL A 197 6.78 -3.89 -0.02
CA VAL A 197 6.25 -3.18 1.15
C VAL A 197 5.04 -2.32 0.79
N PRO A 198 3.98 -2.27 1.62
CA PRO A 198 2.87 -1.35 1.44
C PRO A 198 3.33 0.11 1.54
N LEU A 199 2.79 0.99 0.70
CA LEU A 199 3.20 2.39 0.66
C LEU A 199 2.99 3.10 2.00
N THR A 200 1.94 2.75 2.72
CA THR A 200 1.63 3.26 4.07
C THR A 200 2.68 2.88 5.13
N CYS A 201 3.53 1.89 4.84
CA CYS A 201 4.58 1.42 5.74
C CYS A 201 5.99 1.89 5.33
N LEU A 202 6.11 2.62 4.20
CA LEU A 202 7.39 3.13 3.74
C LEU A 202 7.94 4.21 4.67
N ARG A 203 9.24 4.10 4.97
CA ARG A 203 9.97 5.11 5.74
C ARG A 203 10.81 5.97 4.81
N THR A 204 10.59 7.28 4.85
CA THR A 204 11.36 8.26 4.07
C THR A 204 12.82 8.39 4.54
N GLY A 205 13.65 9.03 3.73
CA GLY A 205 15.09 9.23 3.91
C GLY A 205 15.93 8.11 3.30
N TYR A 206 17.21 8.08 3.70
CA TYR A 206 18.15 7.04 3.30
C TYR A 206 17.86 5.72 4.05
N ARG A 207 17.76 4.61 3.30
CA ARG A 207 17.41 3.30 3.84
C ARG A 207 18.20 2.19 3.14
N HIS A 208 18.53 1.16 3.90
CA HIS A 208 18.91 -0.15 3.35
C HIS A 208 17.70 -1.07 3.36
N LEU A 209 17.37 -1.64 2.21
CA LEU A 209 16.41 -2.72 2.08
C LEU A 209 17.16 -4.05 2.07
N ARG A 210 16.77 -4.99 2.93
CA ARG A 210 17.31 -6.34 2.89
C ARG A 210 16.53 -7.15 1.86
N LEU A 211 17.20 -7.64 0.84
CA LEU A 211 16.54 -8.39 -0.22
C LEU A 211 16.12 -9.77 0.28
N LEU A 212 15.02 -10.26 -0.26
CA LEU A 212 14.47 -11.59 -0.04
C LEU A 212 14.69 -12.42 -1.30
N SER A 213 14.93 -13.71 -1.12
CA SER A 213 14.96 -14.69 -2.22
C SER A 213 13.56 -14.88 -2.82
N ASN A 214 13.48 -15.67 -3.89
CA ASN A 214 12.20 -15.99 -4.55
C ASN A 214 11.20 -16.69 -3.61
N ASN A 215 11.69 -17.36 -2.57
CA ASN A 215 10.86 -18.05 -1.57
C ASN A 215 10.44 -17.14 -0.40
N GLY A 216 10.90 -15.89 -0.37
CA GLY A 216 10.67 -14.96 0.74
C GLY A 216 11.71 -15.03 1.87
N ASP A 217 12.73 -15.90 1.75
CA ASP A 217 13.80 -16.00 2.76
C ASP A 217 14.77 -14.80 2.68
N PRO A 218 15.21 -14.21 3.80
CA PRO A 218 16.20 -13.13 3.80
C PRO A 218 17.53 -13.55 3.16
N LEU A 219 18.04 -12.73 2.24
CA LEU A 219 19.40 -12.87 1.70
C LEU A 219 20.39 -12.18 2.65
N TYR A 220 21.31 -12.97 3.22
CA TYR A 220 22.30 -12.45 4.17
C TYR A 220 23.28 -11.49 3.50
N ASN A 221 23.50 -10.33 4.12
CA ASN A 221 24.37 -9.25 3.64
C ASN A 221 23.98 -8.63 2.29
N THR A 222 22.89 -9.07 1.67
CA THR A 222 22.41 -8.54 0.41
C THR A 222 21.43 -7.40 0.65
N THR A 223 21.85 -6.18 0.34
CA THR A 223 21.01 -5.00 0.53
C THR A 223 20.96 -4.08 -0.68
N LEU A 224 19.90 -3.29 -0.76
CA LEU A 224 19.78 -2.17 -1.67
C LEU A 224 19.78 -0.86 -0.86
N PHE A 225 20.68 0.06 -1.19
CA PHE A 225 20.73 1.39 -0.60
C PHE A 225 19.90 2.36 -1.45
N ILE A 226 18.92 3.00 -0.83
CA ILE A 226 17.95 3.85 -1.51
C ILE A 226 17.69 5.14 -0.71
N TYR A 227 17.14 6.13 -1.40
CA TYR A 227 16.54 7.30 -0.78
C TYR A 227 15.07 7.41 -1.18
N ILE A 228 14.19 7.60 -0.20
CA ILE A 228 12.74 7.68 -0.39
C ILE A 228 12.23 9.02 0.08
N THR A 229 11.35 9.67 -0.69
CA THR A 229 10.53 10.79 -0.24
C THR A 229 9.09 10.60 -0.69
N MET A 230 8.16 10.94 0.18
CA MET A 230 6.73 10.92 -0.13
C MET A 230 6.16 12.29 0.18
N THR A 231 5.48 12.89 -0.79
CA THR A 231 4.81 14.19 -0.61
C THR A 231 3.36 14.11 -1.08
N THR A 232 2.45 14.61 -0.27
CA THR A 232 1.08 14.92 -0.69
C THR A 232 1.03 16.36 -1.19
N ARG A 233 0.19 16.67 -2.19
CA ARG A 233 0.06 18.05 -2.69
C ARG A 233 -0.38 19.00 -1.56
N SER A 234 0.35 20.11 -1.40
CA SER A 234 0.23 21.10 -0.32
C SER A 234 -1.20 21.61 -0.03
N GLU A 235 -1.44 21.88 1.27
CA GLU A 235 -2.68 22.41 1.89
C GLU A 235 -3.33 23.60 1.18
N LYS A 236 -2.60 24.40 0.40
CA LYS A 236 -3.15 25.58 -0.29
C LYS A 236 -4.09 25.22 -1.46
N GLN A 237 -3.92 24.07 -2.12
CA GLN A 237 -4.89 23.57 -3.11
C GLN A 237 -6.02 22.74 -2.48
N ARG A 238 -5.79 22.22 -1.27
CA ARG A 238 -6.74 21.48 -0.41
C ARG A 238 -8.05 22.27 -0.21
N SER A 239 -7.98 23.59 -0.05
CA SER A 239 -9.17 24.47 0.09
C SER A 239 -10.01 24.60 -1.20
N LYS A 240 -9.37 24.65 -2.38
CA LYS A 240 -10.08 24.87 -3.66
C LYS A 240 -10.80 23.61 -4.14
N ARG A 241 -10.21 22.43 -3.97
CA ARG A 241 -10.82 21.16 -4.41
C ARG A 241 -11.83 20.59 -3.40
N ARG A 242 -11.68 20.87 -2.10
CA ARG A 242 -12.67 20.54 -1.04
C ARG A 242 -14.06 21.11 -1.29
N LYS A 243 -14.16 22.33 -1.85
CA LYS A 243 -15.45 22.92 -2.24
C LYS A 243 -16.14 22.19 -3.39
N ALA A 244 -15.40 21.47 -4.24
CA ALA A 244 -16.00 20.77 -5.38
C ALA A 244 -16.73 19.48 -4.98
N TRP A 245 -16.48 18.94 -3.77
CA TRP A 245 -17.09 17.71 -3.27
C TRP A 245 -18.53 17.89 -2.76
N LEU A 246 -18.80 19.05 -2.16
CA LEU A 246 -20.12 19.40 -1.66
C LEU A 246 -21.09 19.76 -2.79
N ASN A 247 -20.56 20.07 -3.98
CA ASN A 247 -21.38 20.28 -5.16
C ASN A 247 -21.93 18.93 -5.65
N MET A 248 -23.03 18.51 -5.04
CA MET A 248 -23.84 17.40 -5.51
C MET A 248 -24.20 17.64 -6.98
N LYS A 249 -23.90 16.67 -7.85
CA LYS A 249 -24.29 16.77 -9.26
C LYS A 249 -25.81 16.77 -9.34
N CYS A 250 -26.40 17.78 -9.98
CA CYS A 250 -27.84 17.77 -10.25
C CYS A 250 -28.18 16.55 -11.11
N VAL A 251 -29.16 15.77 -10.65
CA VAL A 251 -29.75 14.67 -11.43
C VAL A 251 -30.78 15.19 -12.44
N GLY A 252 -31.09 16.49 -12.41
CA GLY A 252 -32.02 17.14 -13.34
C GLY A 252 -33.49 16.94 -12.95
N ILE A 253 -33.74 16.31 -11.80
CA ILE A 253 -35.07 16.11 -11.23
C ILE A 253 -35.22 17.13 -10.10
N LYS A 254 -35.98 18.20 -10.36
CA LYS A 254 -36.08 19.37 -9.47
C LYS A 254 -36.37 19.03 -8.00
N GLN A 255 -37.31 18.12 -7.74
CA GLN A 255 -37.63 17.69 -6.38
C GLN A 255 -36.46 16.96 -5.69
N ALA A 256 -35.73 16.11 -6.42
CA ALA A 256 -34.56 15.43 -5.88
C ALA A 256 -33.40 16.41 -5.66
N ASP A 257 -33.16 17.30 -6.64
CA ASP A 257 -32.12 18.33 -6.56
C ASP A 257 -32.35 19.31 -5.39
N ASP A 258 -33.61 19.69 -5.11
CA ASP A 258 -33.97 20.55 -3.98
C ASP A 258 -33.76 19.86 -2.62
N VAL A 259 -34.05 18.56 -2.53
CA VAL A 259 -33.76 17.75 -1.32
C VAL A 259 -32.26 17.65 -1.08
N PHE A 260 -31.47 17.39 -2.12
CA PHE A 260 -30.02 17.29 -2.03
C PHE A 260 -29.35 18.62 -1.69
N LYS A 261 -29.85 19.74 -2.22
CA LYS A 261 -29.40 21.09 -1.80
C LYS A 261 -29.57 21.34 -0.32
N ASN A 262 -30.69 20.90 0.28
CA ASN A 262 -30.90 21.06 1.72
C ASN A 262 -29.99 20.14 2.55
N ALA A 263 -29.56 19.01 1.99
CA ALA A 263 -28.61 18.10 2.65
C ALA A 263 -27.16 18.59 2.59
N GLU A 264 -26.82 19.46 1.63
CA GLU A 264 -25.45 19.93 1.39
C GLU A 264 -24.81 20.56 2.63
N SER A 265 -25.54 21.39 3.38
CA SER A 265 -25.01 22.02 4.60
C SER A 265 -24.71 21.00 5.70
N HIS A 266 -25.57 20.00 5.86
CA HIS A 266 -25.38 18.95 6.87
C HIS A 266 -24.23 18.00 6.48
N LEU A 267 -24.08 17.70 5.18
CA LEU A 267 -22.94 16.94 4.68
C LEU A 267 -21.62 17.69 4.86
N ALA A 268 -21.63 19.02 4.68
CA ALA A 268 -20.45 19.86 4.93
C ALA A 268 -20.02 19.83 6.41
N GLU A 269 -21.00 19.91 7.32
CA GLU A 269 -20.77 19.86 8.75
C GLU A 269 -20.29 18.47 9.20
N ALA A 270 -20.92 17.40 8.74
CA ALA A 270 -20.50 16.02 9.00
C ALA A 270 -19.09 15.74 8.47
N TYR A 271 -18.77 16.21 7.26
CA TYR A 271 -17.43 16.11 6.71
C TYR A 271 -16.40 16.87 7.55
N LYS A 272 -16.73 18.08 8.01
CA LYS A 272 -15.86 18.86 8.89
C LYS A 272 -15.58 18.10 10.20
N MET A 273 -16.62 17.55 10.84
CA MET A 273 -16.45 16.77 12.07
C MET A 273 -15.53 15.56 11.86
N ARG A 274 -15.67 14.85 10.73
CA ARG A 274 -14.78 13.72 10.39
C ARG A 274 -13.32 14.14 10.22
N VAL A 275 -13.09 15.27 9.56
CA VAL A 275 -11.73 15.83 9.40
C VAL A 275 -11.14 16.22 10.75
N ASP A 276 -11.95 16.85 11.61
CA ASP A 276 -11.52 17.27 12.94
C ASP A 276 -11.18 16.04 13.82
N GLU A 277 -11.95 14.94 13.69
CA GLU A 277 -11.66 13.64 14.33
C GLU A 277 -10.34 13.02 13.83
N GLU A 278 -10.14 12.93 12.51
CA GLU A 278 -8.92 12.38 11.91
C GLU A 278 -7.67 13.17 12.36
N GLN A 279 -7.78 14.50 12.39
CA GLN A 279 -6.70 15.37 12.87
C GLN A 279 -6.43 15.17 14.37
N ALA A 280 -7.48 15.09 15.20
CA ALA A 280 -7.33 14.83 16.63
C ALA A 280 -6.65 13.48 16.90
N MET A 281 -6.95 12.44 16.11
CA MET A 281 -6.29 11.15 16.21
C MET A 281 -4.80 11.22 15.85
N LEU A 282 -4.43 11.95 14.79
CA LEU A 282 -3.02 12.16 14.43
C LEU A 282 -2.25 12.91 15.53
N ASP A 283 -2.87 13.92 16.12
CA ASP A 283 -2.25 14.69 17.20
C ASP A 283 -2.09 13.83 18.46
N LEU A 284 -3.08 12.98 18.78
CA LEU A 284 -2.96 11.99 19.85
C LEU A 284 -1.81 10.98 19.58
N CYS A 285 -1.67 10.48 18.35
CA CYS A 285 -0.57 9.58 17.98
C CYS A 285 0.80 10.24 18.20
N LYS A 286 0.96 11.51 17.80
CA LYS A 286 2.18 12.28 18.02
C LYS A 286 2.49 12.46 19.51
N GLU A 287 1.50 12.84 20.33
CA GLU A 287 1.67 12.97 21.78
C GLU A 287 2.08 11.64 22.42
N CYS A 288 1.49 10.54 21.95
CA CYS A 288 1.82 9.19 22.41
C CYS A 288 3.15 8.67 21.85
N GLY A 289 3.78 9.34 20.88
CA GLY A 289 4.99 8.86 20.21
C GLY A 289 4.80 7.51 19.51
N VAL A 290 3.59 7.23 19.05
CA VAL A 290 3.24 6.03 18.29
C VAL A 290 3.13 6.37 16.79
N PRO A 291 3.21 5.39 15.87
CA PRO A 291 2.99 5.65 14.46
C PRO A 291 1.61 6.25 14.19
N ASP A 292 1.49 7.09 13.16
CA ASP A 292 0.22 7.73 12.75
C ASP A 292 -0.89 6.73 12.41
N SER A 293 -0.54 5.48 12.13
CA SER A 293 -1.49 4.38 11.90
C SER A 293 -2.05 3.76 13.18
N ALA A 294 -1.66 4.24 14.36
CA ALA A 294 -2.09 3.68 15.64
C ALA A 294 -3.56 4.01 15.92
N ASN A 295 -4.27 3.07 16.55
CA ASN A 295 -5.64 3.28 16.99
C ASN A 295 -5.68 3.86 18.43
N ILE A 296 -6.86 4.37 18.82
CA ILE A 296 -7.04 5.00 20.13
C ILE A 296 -6.67 4.07 21.30
N VAL A 297 -6.89 2.76 21.16
CA VAL A 297 -6.55 1.76 22.19
C VAL A 297 -5.03 1.65 22.35
N GLN A 298 -4.28 1.68 21.25
CA GLN A 298 -2.82 1.68 21.28
C GLN A 298 -2.28 2.96 21.93
N CYS A 299 -2.84 4.12 21.60
CA CYS A 299 -2.51 5.40 22.23
C CYS A 299 -2.78 5.37 23.75
N LEU A 300 -4.00 4.95 24.14
CA LEU A 300 -4.39 4.81 25.54
C LEU A 300 -3.49 3.85 26.31
N ARG A 301 -3.03 2.77 25.68
CA ARG A 301 -2.10 1.82 26.30
C ARG A 301 -0.75 2.46 26.61
N VAL A 302 -0.20 3.26 25.69
CA VAL A 302 1.06 3.99 25.92
C VAL A 302 0.89 5.05 27.00
N LEU A 303 -0.20 5.81 26.98
CA LEU A 303 -0.51 6.79 28.02
C LEU A 303 -0.62 6.13 29.40
N SER A 304 -1.35 5.01 29.50
CA SER A 304 -1.49 4.25 30.74
C SER A 304 -0.14 3.76 31.28
N LEU A 305 0.76 3.26 30.42
CA LEU A 305 2.10 2.83 30.82
C LEU A 305 2.98 4.01 31.30
N ARG A 306 2.91 5.16 30.61
CA ARG A 306 3.62 6.39 31.01
C ARG A 306 3.11 6.91 32.36
N MET A 307 1.82 6.83 32.61
CA MET A 307 1.22 7.23 33.88
C MET A 307 1.60 6.26 35.01
N ALA A 308 1.57 4.95 34.77
CA ALA A 308 1.97 3.95 35.77
C ALA A 308 3.45 4.07 36.19
N SER A 309 4.29 4.66 35.33
CA SER A 309 5.71 4.94 35.61
C SER A 309 5.94 6.31 36.25
N CYS A 310 4.89 7.11 36.48
CA CYS A 310 4.98 8.44 37.09
C CYS A 310 4.39 8.42 38.52
N PRO A 311 5.23 8.46 39.59
CA PRO A 311 4.77 8.31 40.99
C PRO A 311 3.85 9.43 41.47
N ALA A 312 3.81 10.56 40.78
CA ALA A 312 3.07 11.76 41.16
C ALA A 312 1.60 11.76 40.70
N VAL A 313 1.18 10.81 39.84
CA VAL A 313 -0.17 10.77 39.31
C VAL A 313 -0.95 9.63 39.99
N THR A 314 -1.82 9.97 40.94
CA THR A 314 -2.56 8.99 41.77
C THR A 314 -3.98 8.68 41.27
N SER A 315 -4.56 9.52 40.40
CA SER A 315 -5.88 9.32 39.80
C SER A 315 -6.12 10.29 38.65
N TRP A 316 -6.98 9.93 37.70
CA TRP A 316 -7.51 10.84 36.66
C TRP A 316 -9.01 10.60 36.46
N GLU A 317 -9.76 11.68 36.25
CA GLU A 317 -11.16 11.65 35.84
C GLU A 317 -11.25 11.97 34.35
N ILE A 318 -11.99 11.15 33.61
CA ILE A 318 -12.41 11.49 32.24
C ILE A 318 -13.71 12.30 32.40
N THR A 319 -13.62 13.61 32.30
CA THR A 319 -14.79 14.49 32.27
C THR A 319 -15.40 14.47 30.88
N ASN A 320 -16.68 14.07 30.80
CA ASN A 320 -17.51 14.17 29.59
C ASN A 320 -17.81 15.62 29.20
#